data_AF-A0A3C0AS13-F1
#
_entry.id   AF-A0A3C0AS13-F1
#
_cell.length_a   1.000
_cell.length_b   1.000
_cell.length_c   1.000
_cell.angle_alpha   90.00
_cell.angle_beta   90.00
_cell.angle_gamma   90.00
#
_symmetry.space_group_name_H-M   'P 1'
#
loop_
_entity.id
_entity.type
_entity.pdbx_description
1 polymer ?
#
loop_
_entity_poly.entity_id
_entity_poly.type
_entity_poly.pdbx_seq_one_letter_code
_entity_poly.pdbx_strand_id
1 'polypeptide(L)'
;MKSDSCTRGSVSGSDMPGSEVLPRYNPQQTYEWNYEHAPEPVHQEIPAVPGSWSFCGLPVPSPLGIPAGPLLNGKWVLYYASLGFDVLTYKTVRSASRVCYPLPNLQPVQTSSLKGTESEVSLSAEMQGSWAVSFG
;
A
#
# COMPACT_ATOMS: atom_id res chain seq x y z
N MET A 1 -28.69 -40.92 27.51
CA MET A 1 -27.29 -41.02 27.06
C MET A 1 -27.26 -41.57 25.64
N LYS A 2 -27.29 -40.68 24.65
CA LYS A 2 -26.77 -40.92 23.30
C LYS A 2 -26.09 -39.61 22.91
N SER A 3 -24.77 -39.65 22.85
CA SER A 3 -23.90 -38.55 22.47
C SER A 3 -23.55 -38.74 21.00
N ASP A 4 -24.14 -37.92 20.13
CA ASP A 4 -23.78 -37.87 18.71
C ASP A 4 -22.53 -37.01 18.55
N SER A 5 -21.38 -37.65 18.32
CA SER A 5 -20.15 -36.96 17.94
C SER A 5 -20.19 -36.64 16.44
N CYS A 6 -20.45 -35.38 16.10
CA CYS A 6 -20.28 -34.84 14.76
C CYS A 6 -18.79 -34.56 14.51
N THR A 7 -18.11 -35.45 13.79
CA THR A 7 -16.74 -35.23 13.28
C THR A 7 -16.79 -34.24 12.12
N ARG A 8 -16.28 -33.03 12.33
CA ARG A 8 -16.05 -32.03 11.28
C ARG A 8 -14.93 -32.53 10.36
N GLY A 9 -15.29 -32.88 9.12
CA GLY A 9 -14.33 -33.09 8.05
C GLY A 9 -13.56 -31.80 7.78
N SER A 10 -12.24 -31.91 7.82
CA SER A 10 -11.28 -30.89 7.41
C SER A 10 -11.42 -30.62 5.92
N VAL A 11 -11.91 -29.43 5.56
CA VAL A 11 -11.81 -28.92 4.19
C VAL A 11 -10.35 -28.49 3.99
N SER A 12 -9.62 -29.31 3.24
CA SER A 12 -8.33 -28.95 2.66
C SER A 12 -8.52 -27.70 1.81
N GLY A 13 -7.83 -26.62 2.17
CA GLY A 13 -7.79 -25.38 1.38
C GLY A 13 -7.19 -25.67 0.02
N SER A 14 -8.06 -25.87 -0.97
CA SER A 14 -7.71 -25.87 -2.38
C SER A 14 -7.45 -24.44 -2.82
N ASP A 15 -6.24 -24.21 -3.33
CA ASP A 15 -5.74 -23.09 -4.13
C ASP A 15 -6.71 -21.93 -4.37
N MET A 16 -6.42 -20.80 -3.72
CA MET A 16 -6.89 -19.49 -4.16
C MET A 16 -6.30 -19.23 -5.56
N PRO A 17 -7.11 -18.92 -6.58
CA PRO A 17 -6.60 -18.59 -7.90
C PRO A 17 -5.66 -17.39 -7.80
N GLY A 18 -4.55 -17.47 -8.55
CA GLY A 18 -3.33 -16.66 -8.42
C GLY A 18 -3.55 -15.23 -7.94
N SER A 19 -2.95 -14.91 -6.79
CA SER A 19 -2.70 -13.54 -6.36
C SER A 19 -1.86 -12.85 -7.43
N GLU A 20 -2.51 -12.18 -8.38
CA GLU A 20 -1.81 -11.32 -9.31
C GLU A 20 -1.10 -10.24 -8.50
N VAL A 21 0.23 -10.21 -8.59
CA VAL A 21 1.03 -9.27 -7.80
C VAL A 21 0.88 -7.90 -8.45
N LEU A 22 0.04 -7.05 -7.86
CA LEU A 22 -0.13 -5.68 -8.31
C LEU A 22 1.19 -4.89 -8.19
N PRO A 23 1.64 -4.23 -9.27
CA PRO A 23 2.81 -3.37 -9.24
C PRO A 23 2.74 -2.30 -8.14
N ARG A 24 3.88 -2.03 -7.51
CA ARG A 24 4.05 -1.00 -6.48
C ARG A 24 5.47 -0.46 -6.54
N TYR A 25 5.73 0.61 -5.80
CA TYR A 25 7.09 1.15 -5.67
C TYR A 25 8.09 0.02 -5.35
N ASN A 26 9.15 -0.09 -6.15
CA ASN A 26 10.19 -1.07 -5.99
C ASN A 26 11.36 -0.49 -5.18
N PRO A 27 11.58 -0.91 -3.92
CA PRO A 27 12.64 -0.39 -3.06
C PRO A 27 14.05 -0.80 -3.51
N GLN A 28 14.17 -1.75 -4.44
CA GLN A 28 15.44 -2.15 -5.06
C GLN A 28 15.81 -1.27 -6.25
N GLN A 29 14.93 -0.34 -6.64
CA GLN A 29 15.13 0.57 -7.77
C GLN A 29 15.21 2.01 -7.28
N THR A 30 15.94 2.85 -8.03
CA THR A 30 16.07 4.26 -7.70
C THR A 30 14.71 4.96 -7.74
N TYR A 31 14.62 6.12 -7.07
CA TYR A 31 13.43 6.95 -7.17
C TYR A 31 13.12 7.31 -8.63
N GLU A 32 14.14 7.71 -9.40
CA GLU A 32 14.00 8.09 -10.81
C GLU A 32 13.42 6.95 -11.64
N TRP A 33 13.95 5.74 -11.45
CA TRP A 33 13.43 4.56 -12.15
C TRP A 33 11.95 4.35 -11.83
N ASN A 34 11.54 4.39 -10.56
CA ASN A 34 10.14 4.26 -10.17
C ASN A 34 9.27 5.41 -10.69
N TYR A 35 9.82 6.61 -10.79
CA TYR A 35 9.13 7.79 -11.34
C TYR A 35 8.82 7.60 -12.83
N GLU A 36 9.78 7.10 -13.60
CA GLU A 36 9.64 6.84 -15.04
C GLU A 36 8.80 5.59 -15.35
N HIS A 37 8.87 4.57 -14.50
CA HIS A 37 8.24 3.26 -14.68
C HIS A 37 6.96 3.10 -13.86
N ALA A 38 6.10 4.11 -13.90
CA ALA A 38 4.76 3.99 -13.34
C ALA A 38 3.97 2.89 -14.07
N PRO A 39 3.19 2.06 -13.34
CA PRO A 39 2.32 1.06 -13.98
C PRO A 39 1.22 1.74 -14.81
N GLU A 40 0.77 1.05 -15.85
CA GLU A 40 -0.40 1.49 -16.61
C GLU A 40 -1.68 1.29 -15.79
N PRO A 41 -2.69 2.17 -15.94
CA PRO A 41 -4.01 1.96 -15.37
C PRO A 41 -4.61 0.62 -15.81
N VAL A 42 -5.23 -0.09 -14.88
CA VAL A 42 -5.86 -1.39 -15.14
C VAL A 42 -7.35 -1.24 -15.36
N HIS A 43 -7.95 -2.21 -16.05
CA HIS A 43 -9.40 -2.34 -16.12
C HIS A 43 -9.82 -3.49 -15.21
N GLN A 44 -10.49 -3.17 -14.10
CA GLN A 44 -11.05 -4.15 -13.18
C GLN A 44 -12.43 -3.71 -12.72
N GLU A 45 -13.28 -4.68 -12.38
CA GLU A 45 -14.53 -4.39 -11.70
C GLU A 45 -14.23 -3.97 -10.26
N ILE A 46 -14.57 -2.73 -9.92
CA ILE A 46 -14.37 -2.19 -8.58
C ILE A 46 -15.67 -2.41 -7.78
N PRO A 47 -15.65 -3.21 -6.70
CA PRO A 47 -16.83 -3.39 -5.87
C PRO A 47 -17.18 -2.09 -5.17
N ALA A 48 -18.46 -1.73 -5.16
CA ALA A 48 -18.94 -0.57 -4.43
C ALA A 48 -18.74 -0.76 -2.92
N VAL A 49 -18.33 0.31 -2.23
CA VAL A 49 -18.25 0.32 -0.76
C VAL A 49 -19.55 0.91 -0.20
N PRO A 50 -20.43 0.09 0.41
CA PRO A 50 -21.74 0.57 0.85
C PRO A 50 -21.65 1.71 1.85
N GLY A 51 -22.45 2.76 1.66
CA GLY A 51 -22.51 3.91 2.57
C GLY A 51 -22.67 5.23 1.84
N SER A 52 -22.60 6.31 2.60
CA SER A 52 -22.51 7.67 2.08
C SER A 52 -21.23 8.29 2.64
N TRP A 53 -20.28 8.56 1.76
CA TRP A 53 -18.95 9.01 2.14
C TRP A 53 -18.73 10.44 1.71
N SER A 54 -17.98 11.17 2.52
CA SER A 54 -17.50 12.50 2.15
C SER A 54 -16.07 12.70 2.64
N PHE A 55 -15.30 13.47 1.89
CA PHE A 55 -13.95 13.88 2.25
C PHE A 55 -13.83 15.39 2.03
N CYS A 56 -13.39 16.11 3.06
CA CYS A 56 -13.33 17.58 3.04
C CYS A 56 -14.64 18.27 2.59
N GLY A 57 -15.80 17.69 2.95
CA GLY A 57 -17.12 18.22 2.59
C GLY A 57 -17.60 17.89 1.18
N LEU A 58 -16.82 17.15 0.39
CA LEU A 58 -17.20 16.68 -0.95
C LEU A 58 -17.64 15.22 -0.91
N PRO A 59 -18.69 14.82 -1.64
CA PRO A 59 -19.10 13.42 -1.73
C PRO A 59 -18.02 12.60 -2.45
N VAL A 60 -17.76 11.39 -1.95
CA VAL A 60 -16.82 10.43 -2.57
C VAL A 60 -17.47 9.04 -2.67
N PRO A 61 -17.13 8.22 -3.68
CA PRO A 61 -17.74 6.89 -3.86
C PRO A 61 -17.37 5.89 -2.75
N SER A 62 -16.19 6.02 -2.15
CA SER A 62 -15.72 5.19 -1.02
C SER A 62 -14.83 5.99 -0.06
N PRO A 63 -14.58 5.48 1.16
CA PRO A 63 -13.63 6.09 2.09
C PRO A 63 -12.18 5.62 1.84
N LEU A 64 -11.93 4.86 0.77
CA LEU A 64 -10.62 4.27 0.49
C LEU A 64 -9.71 5.31 -0.15
N GLY A 65 -8.52 5.47 0.43
CA GLY A 65 -7.54 6.44 -0.05
C GLY A 65 -6.12 5.94 -0.02
N ILE A 66 -5.28 6.58 -0.84
CA ILE A 66 -3.84 6.35 -0.91
C ILE A 66 -3.11 7.62 -0.47
N PRO A 67 -2.16 7.51 0.48
CA PRO A 67 -1.36 8.65 0.90
C PRO A 67 -0.33 9.03 -0.18
N ALA A 68 0.25 10.23 -0.04
CA ALA A 68 1.21 10.82 -0.99
C ALA A 68 2.50 10.03 -1.23
N GLY A 69 2.87 9.09 -0.36
CA GLY A 69 4.12 8.33 -0.46
C GLY A 69 4.28 7.59 -1.80
N PRO A 70 3.40 6.62 -2.12
CA PRO A 70 3.46 5.86 -3.38
C PRO A 70 3.06 6.65 -4.64
N LEU A 71 2.43 7.83 -4.51
CA LEU A 71 1.88 8.59 -5.64
C LEU A 71 2.90 9.56 -6.23
N LEU A 72 3.98 9.04 -6.82
CA LEU A 72 5.14 9.83 -7.24
C LEU A 72 4.82 10.93 -8.26
N ASN A 73 3.88 10.65 -9.17
CA ASN A 73 3.43 11.57 -10.22
C ASN A 73 2.02 11.20 -10.71
N GLY A 74 1.51 11.93 -11.71
CA GLY A 74 0.15 11.72 -12.25
C GLY A 74 -0.11 10.30 -12.78
N LYS A 75 0.90 9.60 -13.31
CA LYS A 75 0.73 8.22 -13.78
C LYS A 75 0.44 7.26 -12.62
N TRP A 76 1.17 7.41 -11.52
CA TRP A 76 0.91 6.66 -10.29
C TRP A 76 -0.48 6.95 -9.71
N VAL A 77 -0.96 8.20 -9.78
CA VAL A 77 -2.33 8.56 -9.38
C VAL A 77 -3.36 7.81 -10.21
N LEU A 78 -3.22 7.83 -11.54
CA LEU A 78 -4.15 7.15 -12.44
C LEU A 78 -4.15 5.64 -12.22
N TYR A 79 -2.98 5.04 -11.99
CA TYR A 79 -2.87 3.63 -11.65
C TYR A 79 -3.66 3.30 -10.37
N TYR A 80 -3.42 3.99 -9.26
CA TYR A 80 -4.15 3.72 -8.02
C TYR A 80 -5.65 4.07 -8.12
N ALA A 81 -6.04 5.08 -8.91
CA ALA A 81 -7.45 5.34 -9.21
C ALA A 81 -8.11 4.13 -9.89
N SER A 82 -7.41 3.52 -10.85
CA SER A 82 -7.91 2.35 -11.59
C SER A 82 -8.06 1.09 -10.73
N LEU A 83 -7.38 1.04 -9.58
CA LEU A 83 -7.55 -0.02 -8.58
C LEU A 83 -8.78 0.22 -7.66
N GLY A 84 -9.46 1.36 -7.77
CA GLY A 84 -10.66 1.69 -6.99
C GLY A 84 -10.43 2.55 -5.75
N PHE A 85 -9.31 3.27 -5.67
CA PHE A 85 -9.10 4.26 -4.61
C PHE A 85 -9.67 5.62 -5.02
N ASP A 86 -10.54 6.19 -4.17
CA ASP A 86 -11.28 7.42 -4.46
C ASP A 86 -10.62 8.67 -3.87
N VAL A 87 -9.83 8.52 -2.80
CA VAL A 87 -9.13 9.63 -2.14
C VAL A 87 -7.62 9.52 -2.36
N LEU A 88 -7.12 10.19 -3.38
CA LEU A 88 -5.71 10.12 -3.80
C LEU A 88 -4.97 11.38 -3.39
N THR A 89 -4.02 11.25 -2.46
CA THR A 89 -3.22 12.40 -2.01
C THR A 89 -2.01 12.56 -2.91
N TYR A 90 -1.95 13.60 -3.75
CA TYR A 90 -0.79 13.81 -4.62
C TYR A 90 0.51 14.03 -3.83
N LYS A 91 1.65 13.62 -4.39
CA LYS A 91 2.95 13.87 -3.77
C LYS A 91 3.16 15.35 -3.48
N THR A 92 3.74 15.65 -2.32
CA THR A 92 4.08 17.01 -1.89
C THR A 92 5.03 17.70 -2.87
N VAL A 93 4.65 18.89 -3.34
CA VAL A 93 5.49 19.76 -4.15
C VAL A 93 6.46 20.51 -3.25
N ARG A 94 7.74 20.52 -3.60
CA ARG A 94 8.76 21.32 -2.90
C ARG A 94 8.95 22.65 -3.62
N SER A 95 9.26 23.71 -2.88
CA SER A 95 9.56 25.03 -3.46
C SER A 95 10.84 25.07 -4.30
N ALA A 96 11.74 24.09 -4.09
CA ALA A 96 12.96 23.90 -4.87
C ALA A 96 13.17 22.42 -5.17
N SER A 97 13.79 22.14 -6.31
CA SER A 97 14.16 20.78 -6.70
C SER A 97 15.21 20.21 -5.74
N ARG A 98 15.02 18.95 -5.33
CA ARG A 98 15.96 18.17 -4.54
C ARG A 98 15.98 16.75 -5.08
N VAL A 99 17.18 16.24 -5.33
CA VAL A 99 17.37 14.84 -5.72
C VAL A 99 17.05 13.94 -4.53
N CYS A 100 16.41 12.80 -4.79
CA CYS A 100 16.17 11.79 -3.77
C CYS A 100 17.47 11.11 -3.31
N TYR A 101 17.46 10.57 -2.08
CA TYR A 101 18.59 9.82 -1.56
C TYR A 101 18.94 8.60 -2.45
N PRO A 102 20.23 8.20 -2.51
CA PRO A 102 20.64 6.97 -3.18
C PRO A 102 20.05 5.75 -2.47
N LEU A 103 20.19 4.58 -3.10
CA LEU A 103 19.74 3.32 -2.50
C LEU A 103 20.60 2.94 -1.27
N PRO A 104 20.01 2.27 -0.26
CA PRO A 104 18.57 2.05 -0.10
C PRO A 104 17.86 3.35 0.33
N ASN A 105 16.81 3.73 -0.40
CA ASN A 105 16.00 4.90 -0.06
C ASN A 105 14.72 4.54 0.73
N LEU A 106 14.46 3.24 0.85
CA LEU A 106 13.48 2.64 1.76
C LEU A 106 14.13 1.40 2.39
N GLN A 107 14.02 1.27 3.70
CA GLN A 107 14.62 0.18 4.45
C GLN A 107 13.57 -0.40 5.41
N PRO A 108 13.12 -1.64 5.19
CA PRO A 108 12.30 -2.35 6.17
C PRO A 108 13.07 -2.50 7.48
N VAL A 109 12.36 -2.35 8.59
CA VAL A 109 12.89 -2.51 9.95
C VAL A 109 11.99 -3.44 10.73
N GLN A 110 12.54 -4.12 11.73
CA GLN A 110 11.75 -4.92 12.67
C GLN A 110 10.98 -3.98 13.59
N THR A 111 9.64 -4.06 13.53
CA THR A 111 8.77 -3.22 14.34
C THR A 111 8.20 -4.00 15.51
N SER A 112 8.62 -3.65 16.72
CA SER A 112 7.89 -3.90 17.96
C SER A 112 7.34 -2.57 18.50
N SER A 113 6.48 -2.59 19.52
CA SER A 113 6.02 -1.34 20.15
C SER A 113 7.21 -0.56 20.70
N LEU A 114 7.54 0.56 20.05
CA LEU A 114 8.59 1.47 20.45
C LEU A 114 8.09 2.35 21.60
N LYS A 115 8.94 2.55 22.61
CA LYS A 115 8.65 3.40 23.78
C LYS A 115 9.22 4.82 23.65
N GLY A 116 9.96 5.08 22.57
CA GLY A 116 10.62 6.37 22.32
C GLY A 116 11.94 6.52 23.08
N THR A 117 12.43 5.44 23.71
CA THR A 117 13.76 5.38 24.36
C THR A 117 14.78 4.67 23.49
N GLU A 118 14.34 4.05 22.40
CA GLU A 118 15.19 3.32 21.46
C GLU A 118 16.03 4.30 20.64
N SER A 119 17.34 4.04 20.56
CA SER A 119 18.27 4.79 19.70
C SER A 119 18.54 4.11 18.36
N GLU A 120 18.15 2.85 18.22
CA GLU A 120 18.39 2.02 17.04
C GLU A 120 17.26 1.01 16.81
N VAL A 121 17.13 0.57 15.56
CA VAL A 121 16.18 -0.47 15.14
C VAL A 121 16.89 -1.48 14.25
N SER A 122 16.57 -2.75 14.43
CA SER A 122 17.11 -3.82 13.59
C SER A 122 16.53 -3.73 12.18
N LEU A 123 17.41 -3.80 11.18
CA LEU A 123 16.98 -3.87 9.79
C LEU A 123 16.28 -5.21 9.51
N SER A 124 15.38 -5.20 8.53
CA SER A 124 14.76 -6.41 7.99
C SER A 124 15.01 -6.48 6.48
N ALA A 125 15.21 -7.70 5.97
CA ALA A 125 15.27 -7.95 4.53
C ALA A 125 13.88 -7.92 3.88
N GLU A 126 12.84 -8.23 4.67
CA GLU A 126 11.47 -8.32 4.21
C GLU A 126 10.57 -7.33 4.93
N MET A 127 9.56 -6.88 4.20
CA MET A 127 8.55 -5.96 4.66
C MET A 127 7.40 -6.76 5.30
N GLN A 128 7.30 -6.71 6.63
CA GLN A 128 6.31 -7.46 7.40
C GLN A 128 5.28 -6.48 8.01
N GLY A 129 4.01 -6.61 7.62
CA GLY A 129 2.92 -5.73 8.09
C GLY A 129 2.79 -4.42 7.32
N SER A 130 2.11 -3.44 7.93
CA SER A 130 1.89 -2.10 7.38
C SER A 130 2.93 -1.15 7.92
N TRP A 131 3.59 -0.35 7.07
CA TRP A 131 4.50 0.69 7.53
C TRP A 131 4.22 2.02 6.84
N ALA A 132 4.53 3.09 7.55
CA ALA A 132 4.67 4.43 7.02
C ALA A 132 5.94 5.03 7.65
N VAL A 133 6.94 5.34 6.84
CA VAL A 133 8.08 6.15 7.28
C VAL A 133 8.40 7.14 6.17
N SER A 134 8.37 8.43 6.50
CA SER A 134 8.78 9.53 5.64
C SER A 134 10.00 10.19 6.27
N PHE A 135 11.18 9.97 5.71
CA PHE A 135 12.29 10.92 5.88
C PHE A 135 12.31 11.80 4.63
N GLY A 136 12.02 13.08 4.83
CA GLY A 136 11.99 14.10 3.78
C GLY A 136 13.36 14.50 3.28
#